data_AF-A0A6H5KV65-F1
#
_entry.id   AF-A0A6H5KV65-F1
#
_cell.length_a   1.000
_cell.length_b   1.000
_cell.length_c   1.000
_cell.angle_alpha   90.00
_cell.angle_beta   90.00
_cell.angle_gamma   90.00
#
_symmetry.space_group_name_H-M   'P 1'
#
loop_
_entity.id
_entity.type
_entity.pdbx_description
1 polymer ?
#
loop_
_entity_poly.entity_id
_entity_poly.type
_entity_poly.pdbx_seq_one_letter_code
_entity_poly.pdbx_strand_id
1 'polypeptide(L)'
;MQGCQVRFLLCVGNTLVSLCEEGRLKAWDLKHRPGGKSKGPRGGPQGGGEGVVGKPTCDAALEGGFVPTALAHPPTYLNKVVVGSEGGALQLRVHSFQSLDPKGAAVSCIEPSPALDVAAVGRSDGRVQCGPGVP
;
A
#
# COMPACT_ATOMS: atom_id res chain seq x y z
N MET A 1 7.74 6.11 17.65
CA MET A 1 8.11 5.29 16.48
C MET A 1 9.58 5.59 16.21
N GLN A 2 10.49 4.65 16.45
CA GLN A 2 11.86 4.79 15.93
C GLN A 2 11.81 4.57 14.41
N GLY A 3 12.20 5.59 13.65
CA GLY A 3 13.13 5.47 12.52
C GLY A 3 12.73 4.88 11.16
N CYS A 4 11.68 4.05 10.98
CA CYS A 4 11.48 3.42 9.65
C CYS A 4 11.04 4.44 8.58
N GLN A 5 11.80 4.58 7.48
CA GLN A 5 11.44 5.49 6.39
C GLN A 5 10.22 4.97 5.62
N VAL A 6 9.19 5.82 5.49
CA VAL A 6 8.03 5.53 4.63
C VAL A 6 8.46 5.63 3.17
N ARG A 7 8.26 4.56 2.41
CA ARG A 7 8.63 4.46 0.99
C ARG A 7 7.44 4.71 0.08
N PHE A 8 6.26 4.22 0.48
CA PHE A 8 5.05 4.31 -0.32
C PHE A 8 3.89 4.84 0.53
N LEU A 9 3.06 5.66 -0.10
CA LEU A 9 1.79 6.14 0.43
C LEU A 9 0.73 5.94 -0.64
N LEU A 10 -0.43 5.42 -0.23
CA LEU A 10 -1.56 5.22 -1.13
C LEU A 10 -2.87 5.54 -0.42
N CYS A 11 -3.75 6.27 -1.09
CA CYS A 11 -5.10 6.58 -0.60
C CYS A 11 -6.12 5.70 -1.35
N VAL A 12 -6.82 4.82 -0.63
CA VAL A 12 -7.91 4.01 -1.16
C VAL A 12 -9.21 4.46 -0.50
N GLY A 13 -10.00 5.27 -1.20
CA GLY A 13 -11.21 5.85 -0.64
C GLY A 13 -10.92 6.64 0.65
N ASN A 14 -11.31 6.10 1.80
CA ASN A 14 -11.08 6.70 3.12
C ASN A 14 -9.90 6.11 3.87
N THR A 15 -9.17 5.18 3.27
CA THR A 15 -8.04 4.51 3.91
C THR A 15 -6.73 5.08 3.38
N LEU A 16 -5.88 5.58 4.28
CA LEU A 16 -4.48 5.85 3.99
C LEU A 16 -3.69 4.59 4.29
N VAL A 17 -2.86 4.16 3.34
CA VAL A 17 -1.91 3.05 3.49
C VAL A 17 -0.50 3.60 3.39
N SER A 18 0.37 3.25 4.35
CA SER A 18 1.81 3.48 4.26
C SER A 18 2.56 2.16 4.24
N LEU A 19 3.62 2.07 3.45
CA LEU A 19 4.57 0.96 3.48
C LEU A 19 5.98 1.53 3.68
N CYS A 20 6.68 1.05 4.70
CA CYS A 20 8.04 1.47 5.02
C CYS A 20 9.10 0.52 4.43
N GLU A 21 10.37 0.94 4.42
CA GLU A 21 11.48 0.17 3.82
C GLU A 21 11.69 -1.21 4.45
N GLU A 22 11.33 -1.39 5.72
CA GLU A 22 11.38 -2.69 6.42
C GLU A 22 10.20 -3.62 6.07
N GLY A 23 9.38 -3.26 5.07
CA GLY A 23 8.23 -4.08 4.67
C GLY A 23 7.05 -4.01 5.65
N ARG A 24 7.00 -3.00 6.52
CA ARG A 24 5.87 -2.81 7.45
C ARG A 24 4.79 -1.93 6.82
N LEU A 25 3.60 -2.51 6.66
CA LEU A 25 2.41 -1.85 6.15
C LEU A 25 1.51 -1.42 7.30
N LYS A 26 1.08 -0.15 7.27
CA LYS A 26 0.07 0.39 8.18
C LYS A 26 -1.05 1.03 7.39
N ALA A 27 -2.27 0.91 7.91
CA ALA A 27 -3.41 1.64 7.36
C ALA A 27 -4.16 2.42 8.43
N TRP A 28 -4.78 3.52 8.03
CA TRP A 28 -5.60 4.39 8.87
C TRP A 28 -6.90 4.74 8.17
N ASP A 29 -7.99 4.81 8.92
CA ASP A 29 -9.23 5.43 8.44
C ASP A 29 -9.16 6.94 8.61
N LEU A 30 -9.14 7.66 7.49
CA LEU A 30 -9.08 9.12 7.42
C LEU A 30 -10.35 9.79 7.97
N LYS A 31 -11.47 9.08 8.09
CA LYS A 31 -12.68 9.58 8.75
C LYS A 31 -12.61 9.47 10.28
N HIS A 32 -11.73 8.62 10.83
CA HIS A 32 -11.63 8.42 12.26
C HIS A 32 -10.86 9.58 12.90
N ARG A 33 -11.59 10.62 13.33
CA ARG A 33 -11.03 11.68 14.16
C ARG A 33 -10.91 11.17 15.60
N PRO A 34 -9.70 11.05 16.19
CA PRO A 34 -9.59 10.68 17.59
C PRO A 34 -10.28 11.77 18.43
N GLY A 35 -11.34 11.40 19.17
CA GLY A 35 -12.01 12.30 20.12
C GLY A 35 -13.34 12.92 19.71
N GLY A 36 -14.10 12.34 18.79
CA GLY A 36 -15.43 12.84 18.43
C GLY A 36 -16.49 12.75 19.54
N LYS A 37 -16.56 13.74 20.44
CA LYS A 37 -17.86 14.24 20.95
C LYS A 37 -18.27 15.44 20.09
N SER A 38 -19.37 15.28 19.37
CA SER A 38 -20.00 16.33 18.59
C SER A 38 -20.59 17.41 19.50
N LYS A 39 -20.10 18.65 19.38
CA LYS A 39 -20.82 19.95 19.34
C LYS A 39 -19.92 21.11 19.82
N GLY A 40 -19.63 22.04 18.91
CA GLY A 40 -19.04 23.36 19.19
C GLY A 40 -19.04 24.21 17.92
N PRO A 41 -19.37 25.52 17.99
CA PRO A 41 -19.85 26.27 16.83
C PRO A 41 -18.75 26.75 15.88
N ARG A 42 -19.19 27.08 14.66
CA ARG A 42 -18.44 27.60 13.51
C ARG A 42 -17.48 28.74 13.90
N GLY A 43 -16.21 28.65 13.48
CA GLY A 43 -15.31 29.81 13.41
C GLY A 43 -13.82 29.46 13.25
N GLY A 44 -13.24 29.86 12.10
CA GLY A 44 -11.79 30.09 11.94
C GLY A 44 -11.04 29.14 10.98
N PRO A 45 -10.23 29.66 10.04
CA PRO A 45 -9.36 28.84 9.20
C PRO A 45 -8.12 28.45 10.00
N GLN A 46 -8.09 27.23 10.53
CA GLN A 46 -6.88 26.66 11.11
C GLN A 46 -6.15 25.83 10.05
N GLY A 47 -5.25 26.52 9.35
CA GLY A 47 -4.13 25.89 8.68
C GLY A 47 -3.13 25.42 9.73
N GLY A 48 -3.06 24.11 9.94
CA GLY A 48 -2.10 23.45 10.82
C GLY A 48 -2.16 21.97 10.50
N GLY A 49 -1.23 21.49 9.68
CA GLY A 49 -1.17 20.09 9.26
C GLY A 49 -0.78 19.19 10.43
N GLU A 50 -1.72 18.90 11.33
CA GLU A 50 -1.61 17.71 12.17
C GLU A 50 -1.83 16.51 11.26
N GLY A 51 -0.82 15.64 11.17
CA GLY A 51 -0.90 14.39 10.43
C GLY A 51 -2.06 13.52 10.92
N VAL A 52 -2.27 12.37 10.30
CA VAL A 52 -3.30 11.42 10.73
C VAL A 52 -2.98 10.93 12.15
N VAL A 53 -3.47 11.64 13.17
CA VAL A 53 -3.34 11.27 14.57
C VAL A 53 -4.36 10.15 14.80
N GLY A 54 -3.90 8.92 15.04
CA GLY A 54 -4.80 7.79 15.27
C GLY A 54 -4.08 6.45 15.29
N LYS A 55 -4.64 5.48 16.04
CA LYS A 55 -4.19 4.09 16.01
C LYS A 55 -4.42 3.53 14.60
N PRO A 56 -3.44 2.86 13.97
CA PRO A 56 -3.67 2.23 12.69
C PRO A 56 -4.77 1.17 12.80
N THR A 57 -5.64 1.12 11.79
CA THR A 57 -6.68 0.10 11.66
C THR A 57 -6.09 -1.26 11.27
N CYS A 58 -4.93 -1.26 10.60
CA CYS A 58 -4.13 -2.46 10.41
C CYS A 58 -2.62 -2.18 10.54
N ASP A 59 -1.89 -3.18 11.05
CA ASP A 59 -0.42 -3.21 11.12
C ASP A 59 0.01 -4.62 10.69
N ALA A 60 0.72 -4.72 9.57
CA ALA A 60 1.11 -5.97 8.94
C ALA A 60 2.56 -5.89 8.43
N ALA A 61 3.22 -7.03 8.30
CA ALA A 61 4.57 -7.13 7.75
C ALA A 61 4.56 -8.03 6.51
N LEU A 62 5.35 -7.64 5.51
CA LEU A 62 5.71 -8.51 4.38
C LEU A 62 6.54 -9.70 4.89
N GLU A 63 6.70 -10.73 4.06
CA GLU A 63 7.56 -11.86 4.43
C GLU A 63 9.02 -11.41 4.64
N GLY A 64 9.75 -12.14 5.48
CA GLY A 64 11.12 -11.78 5.86
C GLY A 64 12.05 -11.66 4.65
N GLY A 65 12.85 -10.60 4.63
CA GLY A 65 13.79 -10.30 3.53
C GLY A 65 13.14 -9.67 2.30
N PHE A 66 11.83 -9.39 2.32
CA PHE A 66 11.15 -8.70 1.22
C PHE A 66 11.40 -7.19 1.29
N VAL A 67 12.29 -6.68 0.43
CA VAL A 67 12.55 -5.24 0.29
C VAL A 67 11.58 -4.65 -0.74
N PRO A 68 10.60 -3.82 -0.35
CA PRO A 68 9.56 -3.34 -1.26
C PRO A 68 10.07 -2.25 -2.21
N THR A 69 9.78 -2.40 -3.49
CA THR A 69 10.21 -1.50 -4.58
C THR A 69 9.04 -0.91 -5.38
N ALA A 70 7.86 -1.52 -5.31
CA ALA A 70 6.63 -1.00 -5.93
C ALA A 70 5.39 -1.34 -5.09
N LEU A 71 4.35 -0.50 -5.16
CA LEU A 71 3.07 -0.68 -4.48
C LEU A 71 1.93 -0.23 -5.42
N ALA A 72 0.88 -1.03 -5.52
CA ALA A 72 -0.33 -0.68 -6.25
C ALA A 72 -1.62 -1.15 -5.54
N HIS A 73 -2.72 -0.43 -5.77
CA HIS A 73 -4.06 -0.80 -5.37
C HIS A 73 -4.91 -1.03 -6.63
N PRO A 74 -5.36 -2.27 -6.90
CA PRO A 74 -6.24 -2.54 -8.03
C PRO A 74 -7.63 -1.92 -7.82
N PRO A 75 -8.16 -1.15 -8.79
CA PRO A 75 -9.39 -0.38 -8.62
C PRO A 75 -10.64 -1.25 -8.41
N THR A 76 -10.62 -2.50 -8.89
CA THR A 76 -11.72 -3.47 -8.77
C THR A 76 -11.77 -4.18 -7.42
N TYR A 77 -10.77 -3.98 -6.54
CA TYR A 77 -10.68 -4.65 -5.25
C TYR A 77 -10.36 -3.71 -4.10
N LEU A 78 -11.39 -3.37 -3.31
CA LEU A 78 -11.30 -2.46 -2.16
C LEU A 78 -10.25 -2.86 -1.11
N ASN A 79 -9.96 -4.16 -0.96
CA ASN A 79 -9.10 -4.68 0.10
C ASN A 79 -7.75 -5.23 -0.39
N LYS A 80 -7.41 -5.05 -1.68
CA LYS A 80 -6.21 -5.64 -2.27
C LYS A 80 -5.10 -4.61 -2.45
N VAL A 81 -3.90 -4.91 -1.96
CA VAL A 81 -2.68 -4.20 -2.38
C VAL A 81 -1.66 -5.20 -2.88
N VAL A 82 -0.97 -4.84 -3.96
CA VAL A 82 0.11 -5.63 -4.55
C VAL A 82 1.42 -4.90 -4.30
N VAL A 83 2.41 -5.63 -3.81
CA VAL A 83 3.76 -5.13 -3.53
C VAL A 83 4.75 -5.91 -4.35
N GLY A 84 5.69 -5.22 -5.00
CA GLY A 84 6.84 -5.83 -5.66
C GLY A 84 8.11 -5.63 -4.84
N SER A 85 9.07 -6.54 -4.99
CA SER A 85 10.36 -6.49 -4.30
C SER A 85 11.56 -6.30 -5.23
N GLU A 86 12.68 -5.93 -4.60
CA GLU A 86 14.01 -5.91 -5.19
C GLU A 86 14.45 -7.30 -5.71
N GLY A 87 14.02 -8.39 -5.06
CA GLY A 87 14.25 -9.76 -5.50
C GLY A 87 13.34 -10.23 -6.64
N GLY A 88 12.46 -9.36 -7.15
CA GLY A 88 11.54 -9.65 -8.23
C GLY A 88 10.24 -10.35 -7.82
N ALA A 89 10.10 -10.73 -6.55
CA ALA A 89 8.90 -11.37 -6.02
C ALA A 89 7.74 -10.38 -5.87
N LEU A 90 6.51 -10.87 -5.97
CA LEU A 90 5.28 -10.11 -5.73
C LEU A 90 4.57 -10.67 -4.49
N GLN A 91 3.96 -9.79 -3.70
CA GLN A 91 3.04 -10.18 -2.64
C GLN A 91 1.71 -9.44 -2.77
N LEU A 92 0.62 -10.20 -2.75
CA LEU A 92 -0.74 -9.66 -2.71
C LEU A 92 -1.28 -9.75 -1.29
N ARG A 93 -1.81 -8.65 -0.77
CA ARG A 93 -2.56 -8.64 0.49
C ARG A 93 -4.04 -8.65 0.23
N VAL A 94 -4.74 -9.70 0.65
CA VAL A 94 -6.22 -9.74 0.73
C VAL A 94 -6.66 -9.74 2.20
N HIS A 95 -6.09 -10.66 2.98
CA HIS A 95 -6.22 -10.76 4.43
C HIS A 95 -4.85 -11.02 5.09
N SER A 96 -4.06 -11.91 4.48
CA SER A 96 -2.62 -12.08 4.66
C SER A 96 -1.89 -11.76 3.35
N PHE A 97 -0.56 -11.60 3.41
CA PHE A 97 0.26 -11.57 2.20
C PHE A 97 0.36 -12.98 1.62
N GLN A 98 0.15 -13.09 0.32
CA GLN A 98 0.37 -14.31 -0.46
C GLN A 98 1.47 -14.01 -1.47
N SER A 99 2.53 -14.81 -1.45
CA SER A 99 3.57 -14.76 -2.47
C SER A 99 3.00 -15.22 -3.79
N LEU A 100 3.18 -14.39 -4.80
CA LEU A 100 2.97 -14.76 -6.19
C LEU A 100 4.39 -14.86 -6.70
N ASP A 101 4.71 -15.92 -7.42
CA ASP A 101 6.08 -16.40 -7.52
C ASP A 101 6.76 -16.02 -8.85
N PRO A 102 6.85 -14.73 -9.31
CA PRO A 102 7.52 -14.42 -10.55
C PRO A 102 8.99 -14.10 -10.24
N LYS A 103 9.85 -15.11 -10.29
CA LYS A 103 11.31 -14.95 -10.12
C LYS A 103 11.90 -14.10 -11.25
N GLY A 104 12.87 -13.22 -10.93
CA GLY A 104 13.53 -12.39 -11.94
C GLY A 104 14.13 -11.10 -11.37
N ALA A 105 14.37 -10.12 -12.23
CA ALA A 105 14.87 -8.80 -11.85
C ALA A 105 13.89 -8.02 -10.97
N ALA A 106 14.41 -7.03 -10.24
CA ALA A 106 13.65 -6.17 -9.33
C ALA A 106 12.39 -5.60 -9.99
N VAL A 107 11.27 -5.60 -9.26
CA VAL A 107 10.04 -4.96 -9.73
C VAL A 107 10.21 -3.46 -9.65
N SER A 108 10.07 -2.76 -10.77
CA SER A 108 10.23 -1.30 -10.86
C SER A 108 8.90 -0.56 -10.84
N CYS A 109 7.85 -1.13 -11.41
CA CYS A 109 6.51 -0.56 -11.42
C CYS A 109 5.42 -1.63 -11.53
N ILE A 110 4.23 -1.29 -11.04
CA ILE A 110 3.02 -2.11 -11.14
C ILE A 110 1.89 -1.19 -11.57
N GLU A 111 1.17 -1.55 -12.63
CA GLU A 111 0.03 -0.78 -13.15
C GLU A 111 -1.21 -1.68 -13.20
N PRO A 112 -2.22 -1.45 -12.34
CA PRO A 112 -3.44 -2.24 -12.34
C PRO A 112 -4.33 -1.95 -13.55
N SER A 113 -4.88 -3.01 -14.16
CA SER A 113 -5.88 -2.88 -15.22
C SER A 113 -7.28 -2.64 -14.64
N PRO A 114 -8.21 -2.02 -15.40
CA PRO A 114 -9.64 -2.12 -15.13
C PRO A 114 -10.18 -3.56 -15.21
N ALA A 115 -9.49 -4.46 -15.91
CA ALA A 115 -9.85 -5.87 -15.96
C ALA A 115 -9.63 -6.58 -14.62
N LEU A 116 -10.44 -7.61 -14.35
CA LEU A 116 -10.39 -8.35 -13.09
C LEU A 116 -9.10 -9.19 -13.00
N ASP A 117 -8.38 -9.08 -11.87
CA ASP A 117 -7.15 -9.84 -11.58
C ASP A 117 -6.08 -9.71 -12.68
N VAL A 118 -5.95 -8.51 -13.24
CA VAL A 118 -4.92 -8.17 -14.24
C VAL A 118 -4.16 -6.92 -13.79
N ALA A 119 -2.85 -7.04 -13.72
CA ALA A 119 -1.93 -5.92 -13.66
C ALA A 119 -0.74 -6.13 -14.62
N ALA A 120 -0.10 -5.03 -15.01
CA ALA A 120 1.19 -5.05 -15.67
C ALA A 120 2.31 -4.85 -14.63
N VAL A 121 3.39 -5.62 -14.77
CA VAL A 121 4.60 -5.53 -13.92
C VAL A 121 5.79 -5.23 -14.81
N GLY A 122 6.43 -4.08 -14.57
CA GLY A 122 7.71 -3.71 -15.16
C GLY A 122 8.86 -4.11 -14.24
N ARG A 123 9.97 -4.55 -14.84
CA ARG A 123 11.19 -4.96 -14.14
C ARG A 123 12.39 -4.10 -14.51
N SER A 124 13.42 -4.11 -13.65
CA SER A 124 14.66 -3.34 -13.87
C SER A 124 15.49 -3.82 -15.06
N ASP A 125 15.24 -5.03 -15.59
CA ASP A 125 15.87 -5.57 -16.80
C ASP A 125 15.12 -5.24 -18.11
N GLY A 126 14.07 -4.42 -18.02
CA GLY A 126 13.26 -4.01 -19.17
C GLY A 126 12.15 -5.00 -19.56
N ARG A 127 12.01 -6.12 -18.86
CA ARG A 127 10.90 -7.06 -19.12
C ARG A 127 9.59 -6.52 -18.56
N VAL A 128 8.51 -6.75 -19.30
CA VAL A 128 7.13 -6.45 -18.89
C VAL A 128 6.34 -7.75 -18.89
N GLN A 129 5.62 -8.00 -17.80
CA GLN A 129 4.71 -9.13 -17.67
C GLN A 129 3.29 -8.60 -17.44
N CYS A 130 2.34 -9.05 -18.26
CA CYS A 130 0.92 -8.77 -18.11
C CYS A 130 0.13 -10.08 -18.24
N GLY A 131 -0.99 -10.19 -17.53
CA GLY A 131 -1.92 -11.31 -17.72
C GLY A 131 -2.57 -11.80 -16.43
N PRO A 132 -3.58 -12.70 -16.55
CA PRO A 132 -4.20 -13.34 -15.40
C PRO A 132 -3.15 -14.21 -14.69
N GLY A 133 -2.75 -13.79 -13.49
CA GLY A 133 -1.61 -14.38 -12.76
C GLY A 133 -0.50 -13.38 -12.40
N VAL A 134 -0.60 -12.15 -12.89
CA VAL A 134 -0.11 -10.97 -12.18
C VAL A 134 -1.34 -10.38 -11.50
N PRO A 135 -1.51 -10.52 -10.18
CA PRO A 135 -2.73 -10.03 -9.55
C PRO A 135 -2.83 -8.51 -9.53
#